data_AF-S7UEB8-F1
#
_entry.id   AF-S7UEB8-F1
#
_cell.length_a   1.000
_cell.length_b   1.000
_cell.length_c   1.000
_cell.angle_alpha   90.00
_cell.angle_beta   90.00
_cell.angle_gamma   90.00
#
_symmetry.space_group_name_H-M   'P 1'
#
loop_
_entity.id
_entity.type
_entity.pdbx_description
1 polymer ?
#
loop_
_entity_poly.entity_id
_entity_poly.type
_entity_poly.pdbx_seq_one_letter_code
_entity_poly.pdbx_strand_id
1 'polypeptide(L)'
;MMHGHGPLGRMAVCLFCLLAGFWGGAPVRAESLPVDIAAQIPAPVTSPNRFGLSGDDAWLGAGQKMVAVKPRKRVVEITAPGTLDQPHTEYKLMNDVEADGTAFRIVKNNITLNLNGHTVTYGRNPTEEQAYGVCFTDQWTFEDVAVLNGAIIQAEPYADGALGKKWGLPYGSGFCPIYGMSLKGAEFAGLHLVYGGKDLSGIFAKGRLHIHHNTIEDRGHGVTNRHRGLAAIEGGSNGMRAHNNLILRARHNGIRAGKNCEIHRNIVFIDSEATNSAGIAAGGEIRENKIVAKGVHPLGFYLGGDVVGEGAKYVGNYVIAQNTRHSVEYGSAGAACLRLQWGDDIHVADNVFILQAENRADGFKSWGRALMVSLSEAGRKALFENNLIVAMGKDGMGKAAGIAVVANNQSSDLVFRNNIVVSTWADVLLADSYGHADGFPRFEDNTFMRAVHAPEFVTIRSQYSERPSTGVFVGTRFSGGASFEDVDLEFGGTGLKEIAVAARLEVAVAGEDGRPVAQAAVSIADVEGAEVFSGTTDDRGRVVAEIVQYRLTNRDKGKLNRIVGRLSGRDSWLSPHTPHEVTASSNGRAARARVEVDGDSRLDLTLR
;
A
#
# COMPACT_ATOMS: atom_id res chain seq x y z
N MET A 1 -26.01 47.62 20.21
CA MET A 1 -26.09 46.30 19.55
C MET A 1 -24.82 46.12 18.73
N MET A 2 -23.86 45.37 19.27
CA MET A 2 -22.60 45.06 18.59
C MET A 2 -22.75 43.76 17.81
N HIS A 3 -22.41 43.76 16.53
CA HIS A 3 -21.96 42.55 15.84
C HIS A 3 -20.70 42.88 15.08
N GLY A 4 -19.57 42.45 15.64
CA GLY A 4 -18.26 42.46 14.98
C GLY A 4 -18.14 41.24 14.07
N HIS A 5 -17.69 41.48 12.84
CA HIS A 5 -17.15 40.45 11.97
C HIS A 5 -15.75 40.06 12.47
N GLY A 6 -15.56 38.79 12.83
CA GLY A 6 -14.24 38.20 13.10
C GLY A 6 -13.63 37.60 11.81
N PRO A 7 -12.28 37.57 11.68
CA PRO A 7 -11.63 37.11 10.46
C PRO A 7 -11.41 35.58 10.49
N LEU A 8 -12.18 34.84 9.70
CA LEU A 8 -11.87 33.47 9.27
C LEU A 8 -11.01 33.54 8.01
N GLY A 9 -9.69 33.56 8.16
CA GLY A 9 -8.81 33.70 7.01
C GLY A 9 -7.34 33.50 7.28
N ARG A 10 -6.93 32.43 8.00
CA ARG A 10 -5.51 32.05 8.13
C ARG A 10 -5.20 30.54 8.25
N MET A 11 -6.14 29.63 8.01
CA MET A 11 -5.90 28.18 8.26
C MET A 11 -5.51 27.34 7.02
N ALA A 12 -5.53 27.90 5.81
CA ALA A 12 -5.23 27.14 4.58
C ALA A 12 -3.76 27.15 4.13
N VAL A 13 -2.87 27.90 4.82
CA VAL A 13 -1.48 28.14 4.35
C VAL A 13 -0.48 27.11 4.86
N CYS A 14 -0.74 26.40 5.97
CA CYS A 14 0.24 25.46 6.55
C CYS A 14 0.38 24.12 5.80
N LEU A 15 -0.64 23.65 5.07
CA LEU A 15 -0.55 22.40 4.32
C LEU A 15 0.36 22.52 3.07
N PHE A 16 0.49 23.74 2.53
CA PHE A 16 1.27 24.00 1.32
C PHE A 16 2.79 23.89 1.56
N CYS A 17 3.27 24.24 2.77
CA CYS A 17 4.70 24.13 3.10
C CYS A 17 5.15 22.68 3.31
N LEU A 18 4.25 21.79 3.74
CA LEU A 18 4.56 20.37 3.90
C LEU A 18 4.56 19.66 2.54
N LEU A 19 3.50 19.81 1.74
CA LEU A 19 3.37 19.13 0.44
C LEU A 19 4.37 19.62 -0.64
N ALA A 20 4.75 20.90 -0.63
CA ALA A 20 5.81 21.39 -1.52
C ALA A 20 7.23 20.96 -1.07
N GLY A 21 7.42 20.69 0.23
CA GLY A 21 8.67 20.20 0.80
C GLY A 21 8.92 18.71 0.56
N PHE A 22 7.86 17.91 0.40
CA PHE A 22 7.95 16.44 0.19
C PHE A 22 8.63 16.02 -1.12
N TRP A 23 8.70 16.90 -2.13
CA TRP A 23 9.24 16.54 -3.45
C TRP A 23 10.62 17.13 -3.73
N GLY A 24 11.20 17.81 -2.74
CA GLY A 24 12.55 18.38 -2.76
C GLY A 24 13.58 17.51 -2.03
N GLY A 25 13.57 16.19 -2.19
CA GLY A 25 14.68 15.27 -1.87
C GLY A 25 15.23 15.24 -0.43
N ALA A 26 14.67 16.00 0.51
CA ALA A 26 15.10 16.02 1.91
C ALA A 26 14.11 15.21 2.76
N PRO A 27 14.58 14.23 3.56
CA PRO A 27 13.71 13.48 4.46
C PRO A 27 13.06 14.43 5.46
N VAL A 28 11.73 14.36 5.59
CA VAL A 28 10.98 15.13 6.59
C VAL A 28 11.41 14.65 7.98
N ARG A 29 12.00 15.55 8.77
CA ARG A 29 12.36 15.25 10.16
C ARG A 29 11.12 15.32 11.03
N ALA A 30 10.82 14.25 11.77
CA ALA A 30 9.68 14.15 12.68
C ALA A 30 9.56 15.33 13.66
N GLU A 31 10.69 15.93 14.06
CA GLU A 31 10.75 17.11 14.96
C GLU A 31 10.14 18.39 14.36
N SER A 32 9.95 18.46 13.04
CA SER A 32 9.30 19.59 12.36
C SER A 32 7.79 19.41 12.15
N LEU A 33 7.29 18.24 12.55
CA LEU A 33 5.91 17.90 12.89
C LEU A 33 5.12 18.96 13.67
N PRO A 34 4.26 19.84 13.12
CA PRO A 34 3.29 20.53 13.95
C PRO A 34 2.51 19.50 14.78
N VAL A 35 2.38 19.77 16.09
CA VAL A 35 1.78 18.90 17.13
C VAL A 35 0.36 18.40 16.78
N ASP A 36 -0.26 18.99 15.76
CA ASP A 36 -1.61 18.65 15.31
C ASP A 36 -1.63 18.13 13.86
N ILE A 37 -0.86 17.06 13.59
CA ILE A 37 -1.00 16.28 12.34
C ILE A 37 -2.47 15.82 12.18
N ALA A 38 -3.16 15.53 13.27
CA ALA A 38 -4.57 15.11 13.28
C ALA A 38 -5.52 16.16 12.70
N ALA A 39 -5.34 17.45 12.99
CA ALA A 39 -6.10 18.54 12.36
C ALA A 39 -5.63 18.89 10.93
N GLN A 40 -4.50 18.34 10.49
CA GLN A 40 -3.98 18.51 9.12
C GLN A 40 -4.35 17.36 8.20
N ILE A 41 -4.94 16.28 8.73
CA ILE A 41 -5.65 15.31 7.91
C ILE A 41 -6.69 16.10 7.13
N PRO A 42 -6.67 16.07 5.78
CA PRO A 42 -7.63 16.82 4.98
C PRO A 42 -9.03 16.56 5.53
N ALA A 43 -9.80 17.64 5.71
CA ALA A 43 -11.21 17.51 6.03
C ALA A 43 -11.81 16.41 5.13
N PRO A 44 -12.67 15.52 5.67
CA PRO A 44 -13.25 14.43 4.88
C PRO A 44 -13.70 15.01 3.57
N VAL A 45 -13.20 14.46 2.45
CA VAL A 45 -13.30 15.15 1.17
C VAL A 45 -14.77 15.37 0.84
N THR A 46 -15.25 16.58 1.11
CA THR A 46 -16.67 16.98 1.04
C THR A 46 -16.97 17.73 -0.25
N SER A 47 -16.02 17.73 -1.20
CA SER A 47 -16.24 18.29 -2.55
C SER A 47 -17.53 17.68 -3.14
N PRO A 48 -18.40 18.50 -3.78
CA PRO A 48 -19.69 18.07 -4.30
C PRO A 48 -19.59 17.08 -5.47
N ASN A 49 -18.39 16.77 -5.96
CA ASN A 49 -18.16 15.54 -6.70
C ASN A 49 -18.12 14.37 -5.71
N ARG A 50 -19.01 13.38 -5.84
CA ARG A 50 -19.10 12.16 -5.00
C ARG A 50 -17.76 11.44 -4.72
N PHE A 51 -16.70 11.76 -5.47
CA PHE A 51 -15.36 11.19 -5.36
C PHE A 51 -14.29 12.10 -4.74
N GLY A 52 -14.57 13.38 -4.48
CA GLY A 52 -13.61 14.22 -3.76
C GLY A 52 -12.41 14.71 -4.59
N LEU A 53 -12.59 14.97 -5.88
CA LEU A 53 -11.56 15.70 -6.65
C LEU A 53 -11.55 17.17 -6.18
N SER A 54 -10.39 17.65 -5.70
CA SER A 54 -10.13 19.08 -5.52
C SER A 54 -9.38 19.63 -6.75
N GLY A 55 -9.39 20.94 -6.95
CA GLY A 55 -8.57 21.57 -7.99
C GLY A 55 -7.06 21.27 -7.84
N ASP A 56 -6.63 20.86 -6.65
CA ASP A 56 -5.26 20.50 -6.32
C ASP A 56 -4.84 19.14 -6.89
N ASP A 57 -5.73 18.36 -7.52
CA ASP A 57 -5.36 17.09 -8.15
C ASP A 57 -4.94 17.24 -9.63
N ALA A 58 -5.05 18.46 -10.18
CA ALA A 58 -4.73 18.74 -11.57
C ALA A 58 -3.27 18.44 -11.96
N TRP A 59 -2.33 18.44 -10.99
CA TRP A 59 -0.91 18.16 -11.24
C TRP A 59 -0.64 16.73 -11.69
N LEU A 60 -1.50 15.76 -11.32
CA LEU A 60 -1.34 14.38 -11.78
C LEU A 60 -1.60 14.24 -13.28
N GLY A 61 -2.28 15.21 -13.92
CA GLY A 61 -2.63 15.16 -15.33
C GLY A 61 -3.45 13.92 -15.70
N ALA A 62 -4.15 13.32 -14.72
CA ALA A 62 -4.90 12.10 -14.90
C ALA A 62 -6.25 12.36 -15.58
N GLY A 63 -6.67 11.41 -16.41
CA GLY A 63 -7.94 11.46 -17.13
C GLY A 63 -7.77 11.67 -18.63
N GLN A 64 -8.91 11.74 -19.31
CA GLN A 64 -8.97 11.79 -20.76
C GLN A 64 -8.21 12.99 -21.34
N LYS A 65 -7.28 12.71 -22.25
CA LYS A 65 -6.60 13.73 -23.06
C LYS A 65 -6.36 13.17 -24.46
N MET A 66 -6.57 14.01 -25.48
CA MET A 66 -6.19 13.65 -26.85
C MET A 66 -4.69 13.36 -26.92
N VAL A 67 -4.34 12.23 -27.54
CA VAL A 67 -2.96 11.79 -27.74
C VAL A 67 -2.61 11.80 -29.23
N ALA A 68 -1.32 11.96 -29.51
CA ALA A 68 -0.82 11.93 -30.87
C ALA A 68 -1.04 10.54 -31.49
N VAL A 69 -1.51 10.52 -32.74
CA VAL A 69 -1.68 9.27 -33.48
C VAL A 69 -0.37 8.92 -34.16
N LYS A 70 0.16 7.72 -33.88
CA LYS A 70 1.31 7.19 -34.61
C LYS A 70 1.01 7.12 -36.11
N PRO A 71 1.82 7.76 -36.98
CA PRO A 71 1.58 7.72 -38.42
C PRO A 71 1.54 6.28 -38.97
N ARG A 72 0.51 5.99 -39.77
CA ARG A 72 0.33 4.73 -40.48
C ARG A 72 0.54 4.93 -41.98
N LYS A 73 0.72 3.84 -42.73
CA LYS A 73 0.92 3.90 -44.20
C LYS A 73 -0.33 4.38 -44.93
N ARG A 74 -1.49 4.17 -44.33
CA ARG A 74 -2.81 4.50 -44.87
C ARG A 74 -3.67 5.12 -43.79
N VAL A 75 -4.58 5.99 -44.21
CA VAL A 75 -5.69 6.48 -43.40
C VAL A 75 -6.98 6.11 -44.14
N VAL A 76 -7.90 5.47 -43.44
CA VAL A 76 -9.23 5.11 -43.93
C VAL A 76 -10.25 5.77 -43.02
N GLU A 77 -11.07 6.64 -43.58
CA GLU A 77 -12.20 7.23 -42.87
C GLU A 77 -13.34 6.20 -42.78
N ILE A 78 -13.94 6.06 -41.60
CA ILE A 78 -15.05 5.14 -41.34
C ILE A 78 -16.19 5.89 -40.65
N THR A 79 -17.42 5.49 -40.97
CA THR A 79 -18.66 6.12 -40.47
C THR A 79 -19.62 5.13 -39.82
N ALA A 80 -19.23 3.85 -39.74
CA ALA A 80 -20.04 2.77 -39.21
C ALA A 80 -19.19 1.71 -38.48
N PRO A 81 -19.78 0.94 -37.54
CA PRO A 81 -19.15 -0.24 -36.95
C PRO A 81 -18.69 -1.24 -38.01
N GLY A 82 -17.66 -2.04 -37.73
CA GLY A 82 -17.16 -3.01 -38.72
C GLY A 82 -15.85 -3.72 -38.37
N THR A 83 -15.38 -4.52 -39.33
CA THR A 83 -14.11 -5.24 -39.23
C THR A 83 -12.98 -4.40 -39.85
N LEU A 84 -11.90 -4.24 -39.09
CA LEU A 84 -10.70 -3.48 -39.45
C LEU A 84 -9.60 -4.48 -39.84
N ASP A 85 -9.38 -4.66 -41.13
CA ASP A 85 -8.62 -5.78 -41.72
C ASP A 85 -7.44 -5.36 -42.60
N GLN A 86 -7.15 -4.06 -42.71
CA GLN A 86 -6.03 -3.54 -43.49
C GLN A 86 -4.84 -3.27 -42.56
N PRO A 87 -3.72 -4.01 -42.66
CA PRO A 87 -2.56 -3.78 -41.80
C PRO A 87 -1.89 -2.43 -42.13
N HIS A 88 -1.21 -1.84 -41.15
CA HIS A 88 -0.55 -0.53 -41.31
C HIS A 88 -1.53 0.61 -41.68
N THR A 89 -2.73 0.58 -41.13
CA THR A 89 -3.80 1.53 -41.44
C THR A 89 -4.28 2.21 -40.16
N GLU A 90 -4.42 3.52 -40.22
CA GLU A 90 -5.24 4.29 -39.28
C GLU A 90 -6.68 4.27 -39.80
N TYR A 91 -7.59 3.74 -39.00
CA TYR A 91 -9.03 3.89 -39.19
C TYR A 91 -9.50 5.07 -38.38
N LYS A 92 -9.94 6.12 -39.05
CA LYS A 92 -10.38 7.37 -38.43
C LYS A 92 -11.90 7.45 -38.44
N LEU A 93 -12.50 7.45 -37.26
CA LEU A 93 -13.95 7.58 -37.11
C LEU A 93 -14.38 9.02 -37.40
N MET A 94 -15.46 9.20 -38.15
CA MET A 94 -15.91 10.53 -38.60
C MET A 94 -17.25 10.97 -37.99
N ASN A 95 -17.92 10.10 -37.25
CA ASN A 95 -19.17 10.36 -36.54
C ASN A 95 -19.35 9.38 -35.38
N ASP A 96 -20.26 9.71 -34.47
CA ASP A 96 -20.68 8.77 -33.44
C ASP A 96 -21.37 7.56 -34.10
N VAL A 97 -21.15 6.37 -33.54
CA VAL A 97 -21.67 5.10 -34.07
C VAL A 97 -22.28 4.24 -32.99
N GLU A 98 -23.21 3.39 -33.39
CA GLU A 98 -23.94 2.51 -32.49
C GLU A 98 -23.98 1.09 -33.06
N ALA A 99 -23.81 0.08 -32.21
CA ALA A 99 -23.89 -1.33 -32.57
C ALA A 99 -24.74 -2.11 -31.57
N ASP A 100 -25.59 -3.01 -32.06
CA ASP A 100 -26.36 -3.92 -31.21
C ASP A 100 -25.45 -4.90 -30.46
N GLY A 101 -24.37 -5.36 -31.09
CA GLY A 101 -23.34 -6.24 -30.54
C GLY A 101 -21.97 -5.57 -30.47
N THR A 102 -20.94 -6.28 -30.95
CA THR A 102 -19.57 -5.74 -31.01
C THR A 102 -19.45 -4.64 -32.07
N ALA A 103 -18.93 -3.46 -31.73
CA ALA A 103 -18.83 -2.36 -32.67
C ALA A 103 -17.63 -2.51 -33.64
N PHE A 104 -16.41 -2.69 -33.13
CA PHE A 104 -15.23 -2.85 -33.99
C PHE A 104 -14.46 -4.14 -33.71
N ARG A 105 -14.08 -4.84 -34.78
CA ARG A 105 -13.20 -6.03 -34.73
C ARG A 105 -11.87 -5.70 -35.41
N ILE A 106 -10.77 -5.69 -34.67
CA ILE A 106 -9.42 -5.56 -35.22
C ILE A 106 -8.87 -6.95 -35.49
N VAL A 107 -8.56 -7.25 -36.76
CA VAL A 107 -8.16 -8.60 -37.21
C VAL A 107 -6.79 -8.67 -37.86
N LYS A 108 -6.04 -7.55 -37.92
CA LYS A 108 -4.65 -7.48 -38.40
C LYS A 108 -3.75 -6.64 -37.48
N ASN A 109 -2.43 -6.83 -37.63
CA ASN A 109 -1.40 -6.07 -36.92
C ASN A 109 -1.25 -4.63 -37.48
N ASN A 110 -0.60 -3.77 -36.69
CA ASN A 110 -0.27 -2.39 -37.09
C ASN A 110 -1.52 -1.55 -37.44
N ILE A 111 -2.65 -1.83 -36.81
CA ILE A 111 -3.89 -1.08 -36.96
C ILE A 111 -4.01 -0.07 -35.82
N THR A 112 -4.33 1.18 -36.16
CA THR A 112 -4.79 2.17 -35.18
C THR A 112 -6.25 2.47 -35.45
N LEU A 113 -7.12 2.28 -34.46
CA LEU A 113 -8.47 2.84 -34.45
C LEU A 113 -8.42 4.18 -33.71
N ASN A 114 -8.51 5.28 -34.47
CA ASN A 114 -8.60 6.63 -33.94
C ASN A 114 -10.07 7.06 -33.94
N LEU A 115 -10.65 7.15 -32.74
CA LEU A 115 -12.06 7.56 -32.58
C LEU A 115 -12.26 9.06 -32.86
N ASN A 116 -11.18 9.85 -32.97
CA ASN A 116 -11.19 11.24 -33.41
C ASN A 116 -12.20 12.14 -32.65
N GLY A 117 -12.37 11.88 -31.35
CA GLY A 117 -13.30 12.60 -30.47
C GLY A 117 -14.73 12.06 -30.48
N HIS A 118 -15.05 11.06 -31.29
CA HIS A 118 -16.40 10.49 -31.42
C HIS A 118 -16.68 9.38 -30.40
N THR A 119 -17.96 9.05 -30.27
CA THR A 119 -18.51 8.06 -29.36
C THR A 119 -18.87 6.77 -30.10
N VAL A 120 -18.47 5.64 -29.51
CA VAL A 120 -18.88 4.30 -29.91
C VAL A 120 -19.80 3.74 -28.84
N THR A 121 -21.08 3.55 -29.18
CA THR A 121 -22.06 2.87 -28.30
C THR A 121 -22.20 1.41 -28.74
N TYR A 122 -22.02 0.46 -27.82
CA TYR A 122 -22.08 -0.98 -28.13
C TYR A 122 -23.05 -1.73 -27.22
N GLY A 123 -23.48 -2.93 -27.63
CA GLY A 123 -24.29 -3.81 -26.77
C GLY A 123 -25.72 -3.31 -26.52
N ARG A 124 -26.34 -2.60 -27.46
CA ARG A 124 -27.73 -2.08 -27.31
C ARG A 124 -28.78 -3.19 -27.25
N ASN A 125 -28.66 -4.17 -28.13
CA ASN A 125 -29.55 -5.33 -28.22
C ASN A 125 -28.70 -6.57 -28.53
N PRO A 126 -27.81 -6.99 -27.62
CA PRO A 126 -26.85 -8.02 -27.93
C PRO A 126 -27.59 -9.33 -28.21
N THR A 127 -27.54 -9.77 -29.46
CA THR A 127 -27.99 -11.11 -29.87
C THR A 127 -26.94 -12.18 -29.57
N GLU A 128 -25.70 -11.73 -29.37
CA GLU A 128 -24.56 -12.55 -28.96
C GLU A 128 -24.47 -12.61 -27.43
N GLU A 129 -23.88 -13.69 -26.91
CA GLU A 129 -23.57 -13.79 -25.47
C GLU A 129 -22.51 -12.79 -25.01
N GLN A 130 -21.87 -12.09 -25.96
CA GLN A 130 -20.79 -11.15 -25.73
C GLN A 130 -20.90 -9.96 -26.69
N ALA A 131 -20.54 -8.77 -26.23
CA ALA A 131 -20.43 -7.60 -27.09
C ALA A 131 -19.33 -6.67 -26.59
N TYR A 132 -18.54 -6.13 -27.51
CA TYR A 132 -17.43 -5.26 -27.18
C TYR A 132 -17.52 -3.92 -27.88
N GLY A 133 -16.98 -2.87 -27.28
CA GLY A 133 -16.69 -1.66 -28.05
C GLY A 133 -15.64 -1.97 -29.12
N VAL A 134 -14.52 -2.54 -28.70
CA VAL A 134 -13.43 -2.99 -29.57
C VAL A 134 -12.94 -4.38 -29.16
N CYS A 135 -12.86 -5.29 -30.12
CA CYS A 135 -12.40 -6.66 -29.93
C CYS A 135 -11.24 -7.00 -30.86
N PHE A 136 -10.19 -7.62 -30.32
CA PHE A 136 -9.05 -8.16 -31.08
C PHE A 136 -9.26 -9.67 -31.33
N THR A 137 -9.48 -10.08 -32.60
CA THR A 137 -9.85 -11.46 -32.97
C THR A 137 -9.18 -11.98 -34.25
N ASP A 138 -9.27 -13.28 -34.49
CA ASP A 138 -8.85 -13.95 -35.73
C ASP A 138 -7.33 -14.04 -35.92
N GLN A 139 -6.56 -13.71 -34.87
CA GLN A 139 -5.12 -13.92 -34.79
C GLN A 139 -4.69 -14.35 -33.39
N TRP A 140 -3.61 -15.13 -33.32
CA TRP A 140 -3.02 -15.57 -32.05
C TRP A 140 -2.30 -14.45 -31.30
N THR A 141 -1.77 -13.46 -32.01
CA THR A 141 -1.00 -12.36 -31.42
C THR A 141 -1.17 -11.13 -32.27
N PHE A 142 -1.42 -9.99 -31.61
CA PHE A 142 -1.46 -8.69 -32.23
C PHE A 142 -0.21 -7.91 -31.89
N GLU A 143 0.31 -7.18 -32.87
CA GLU A 143 1.49 -6.35 -32.70
C GLU A 143 1.19 -4.91 -33.13
N ASP A 144 1.63 -3.96 -32.29
CA ASP A 144 1.59 -2.52 -32.57
C ASP A 144 0.18 -2.02 -32.96
N VAL A 145 -0.83 -2.41 -32.19
CA VAL A 145 -2.23 -1.98 -32.38
C VAL A 145 -2.59 -0.86 -31.41
N ALA A 146 -3.51 0.04 -31.78
CA ALA A 146 -3.92 1.12 -30.90
C ALA A 146 -5.43 1.43 -30.99
N VAL A 147 -6.01 1.86 -29.87
CA VAL A 147 -7.38 2.42 -29.78
C VAL A 147 -7.29 3.76 -29.06
N LEU A 148 -7.59 4.84 -29.78
CA LEU A 148 -7.24 6.19 -29.35
C LEU A 148 -8.44 7.16 -29.38
N ASN A 149 -8.40 8.17 -28.51
CA ASN A 149 -9.04 9.48 -28.72
C ASN A 149 -10.56 9.48 -28.92
N GLY A 150 -11.36 9.07 -27.95
CA GLY A 150 -12.82 9.16 -28.04
C GLY A 150 -13.54 8.51 -26.88
N ALA A 151 -14.81 8.16 -27.06
CA ALA A 151 -15.59 7.48 -26.03
C ALA A 151 -16.04 6.08 -26.49
N ILE A 152 -16.05 5.13 -25.57
CA ILE A 152 -16.61 3.78 -25.77
C ILE A 152 -17.57 3.51 -24.61
N ILE A 153 -18.86 3.42 -24.92
CA ILE A 153 -19.95 3.39 -23.96
C ILE A 153 -20.79 2.14 -24.19
N GLN A 154 -20.99 1.34 -23.14
CA GLN A 154 -21.99 0.27 -23.19
C GLN A 154 -23.40 0.88 -23.14
N ALA A 155 -24.27 0.45 -24.04
CA ALA A 155 -25.66 0.89 -24.06
C ALA A 155 -26.43 0.42 -22.80
N GLU A 156 -27.42 1.22 -22.40
CA GLU A 156 -28.35 0.86 -21.33
C GLU A 156 -29.60 0.14 -21.89
N PRO A 157 -30.22 -0.78 -21.12
CA PRO A 157 -29.77 -1.28 -19.81
C PRO A 157 -28.50 -2.13 -19.95
N TYR A 158 -27.57 -2.00 -19.00
CA TYR A 158 -26.30 -2.71 -19.09
C TYR A 158 -26.50 -4.23 -19.06
N ALA A 159 -25.95 -4.92 -20.05
CA ALA A 159 -25.90 -6.37 -20.07
C ALA A 159 -24.94 -6.88 -18.98
N ASP A 160 -25.39 -7.88 -18.23
CA ASP A 160 -24.53 -8.62 -17.32
C ASP A 160 -23.47 -9.41 -18.09
N GLY A 161 -22.28 -9.54 -17.49
CA GLY A 161 -21.25 -10.42 -17.98
C GLY A 161 -21.76 -11.85 -18.10
N ALA A 162 -21.48 -12.49 -19.23
CA ALA A 162 -21.73 -13.90 -19.42
C ALA A 162 -21.12 -14.69 -18.25
N LEU A 163 -21.96 -15.41 -17.50
CA LEU A 163 -21.52 -16.43 -16.56
C LEU A 163 -20.80 -17.48 -17.39
N GLY A 164 -19.45 -17.46 -17.39
CA GLY A 164 -18.56 -18.21 -18.30
C GLY A 164 -18.69 -19.74 -18.34
N LYS A 165 -19.81 -20.33 -17.91
CA LYS A 165 -20.11 -21.76 -17.98
C LYS A 165 -20.22 -22.31 -19.39
N LYS A 166 -20.66 -21.52 -20.39
CA LYS A 166 -20.93 -22.07 -21.73
C LYS A 166 -19.68 -22.23 -22.62
N TRP A 167 -18.59 -21.50 -22.34
CA TRP A 167 -17.43 -21.43 -23.26
C TRP A 167 -16.04 -21.44 -22.60
N GLY A 168 -15.93 -21.66 -21.29
CA GLY A 168 -14.62 -21.64 -20.61
C GLY A 168 -13.93 -20.26 -20.63
N LEU A 169 -14.69 -19.21 -20.90
CA LEU A 169 -14.18 -17.85 -21.02
C LEU A 169 -13.76 -17.29 -19.66
N PRO A 170 -12.76 -16.39 -19.62
CA PRO A 170 -12.44 -15.64 -18.42
C PRO A 170 -13.66 -14.83 -17.96
N TYR A 171 -14.09 -15.02 -16.71
CA TYR A 171 -15.08 -14.15 -16.06
C TYR A 171 -14.65 -12.68 -16.18
N GLY A 172 -15.59 -11.76 -16.38
CA GLY A 172 -15.28 -10.35 -16.59
C GLY A 172 -15.23 -9.90 -18.05
N SER A 173 -15.14 -10.83 -19.01
CA SER A 173 -14.88 -10.53 -20.42
C SER A 173 -16.11 -10.49 -21.34
N GLY A 174 -17.33 -10.55 -20.82
CA GLY A 174 -18.54 -10.67 -21.67
C GLY A 174 -18.88 -9.38 -22.42
N PHE A 175 -18.77 -8.23 -21.75
CA PHE A 175 -19.28 -6.95 -22.26
C PHE A 175 -18.31 -5.79 -22.05
N CYS A 176 -17.01 -6.01 -22.20
CA CYS A 176 -15.98 -4.99 -21.97
C CYS A 176 -15.94 -3.93 -23.08
N PRO A 177 -15.67 -2.66 -22.77
CA PRO A 177 -15.32 -1.66 -23.77
C PRO A 177 -14.18 -2.10 -24.70
N ILE A 178 -13.12 -2.72 -24.14
CA ILE A 178 -11.99 -3.23 -24.91
C ILE A 178 -11.66 -4.66 -24.45
N TYR A 179 -11.51 -5.57 -25.42
CA TYR A 179 -11.13 -6.96 -25.17
C TYR A 179 -10.01 -7.45 -26.10
N GLY A 180 -8.93 -8.02 -25.54
CA GLY A 180 -7.88 -8.71 -26.29
C GLY A 180 -6.94 -9.58 -25.45
N MET A 181 -6.56 -10.78 -25.93
CA MET A 181 -5.86 -11.78 -25.09
C MET A 181 -4.35 -11.93 -25.34
N SER A 182 -3.81 -11.34 -26.41
CA SER A 182 -2.41 -11.53 -26.80
C SER A 182 -1.91 -10.34 -27.60
N LEU A 183 -1.52 -9.28 -26.89
CA LEU A 183 -1.18 -7.98 -27.45
C LEU A 183 0.30 -7.65 -27.19
N LYS A 184 1.05 -7.25 -28.21
CA LYS A 184 2.45 -6.83 -28.08
C LYS A 184 2.60 -5.39 -28.54
N GLY A 185 2.84 -4.51 -27.57
CA GLY A 185 2.97 -3.08 -27.84
C GLY A 185 1.64 -2.46 -28.23
N ALA A 186 0.55 -2.84 -27.55
CA ALA A 186 -0.75 -2.22 -27.76
C ALA A 186 -0.88 -0.93 -26.95
N GLU A 187 -1.52 0.09 -27.54
CA GLU A 187 -1.76 1.39 -26.91
C GLU A 187 -3.25 1.69 -26.76
N PHE A 188 -3.70 1.99 -25.55
CA PHE A 188 -5.08 2.41 -25.27
C PHE A 188 -5.06 3.76 -24.56
N ALA A 189 -5.42 4.82 -25.27
CA ALA A 189 -5.19 6.17 -24.75
C ALA A 189 -6.16 7.24 -25.22
N GLY A 190 -6.37 8.26 -24.39
CA GLY A 190 -7.30 9.34 -24.70
C GLY A 190 -8.77 8.89 -24.73
N LEU A 191 -9.10 7.81 -24.01
CA LEU A 191 -10.43 7.21 -24.03
C LEU A 191 -11.29 7.64 -22.84
N HIS A 192 -12.58 7.78 -23.06
CA HIS A 192 -13.61 7.76 -22.03
C HIS A 192 -14.39 6.46 -22.12
N LEU A 193 -14.22 5.59 -21.12
CA LEU A 193 -14.83 4.26 -21.10
C LEU A 193 -15.93 4.20 -20.06
N VAL A 194 -17.14 3.84 -20.47
CA VAL A 194 -18.28 3.64 -19.57
C VAL A 194 -18.84 2.24 -19.80
N TYR A 195 -18.93 1.47 -18.73
CA TYR A 195 -19.45 0.10 -18.77
C TYR A 195 -20.23 -0.21 -17.50
N GLY A 196 -21.12 -1.20 -17.55
CA GLY A 196 -21.95 -1.56 -16.41
C GLY A 196 -22.49 -2.99 -16.49
N GLY A 197 -23.41 -3.36 -15.61
CA GLY A 197 -23.87 -4.75 -15.50
C GLY A 197 -22.92 -5.61 -14.67
N LYS A 198 -23.36 -6.80 -14.29
CA LYS A 198 -22.69 -7.69 -13.33
C LYS A 198 -21.42 -8.34 -13.86
N ASP A 199 -20.41 -8.53 -13.00
CA ASP A 199 -19.22 -9.32 -13.32
C ASP A 199 -18.47 -8.91 -14.61
N LEU A 200 -18.16 -7.62 -14.76
CA LEU A 200 -17.44 -7.06 -15.93
C LEU A 200 -16.17 -6.30 -15.57
N SER A 201 -15.25 -6.28 -16.52
CA SER A 201 -14.03 -5.45 -16.54
C SER A 201 -14.15 -4.34 -17.61
N GLY A 202 -13.44 -3.23 -17.43
CA GLY A 202 -13.42 -2.12 -18.39
C GLY A 202 -12.52 -2.42 -19.60
N ILE A 203 -11.21 -2.35 -19.40
CA ILE A 203 -10.23 -2.86 -20.34
C ILE A 203 -9.85 -4.27 -19.90
N PHE A 204 -10.21 -5.29 -20.67
CA PHE A 204 -9.76 -6.65 -20.46
C PHE A 204 -8.76 -7.02 -21.55
N ALA A 205 -7.48 -6.75 -21.29
CA ALA A 205 -6.43 -6.88 -22.27
C ALA A 205 -5.24 -7.67 -21.70
N LYS A 206 -4.57 -8.50 -22.49
CA LYS A 206 -3.36 -9.20 -22.06
C LYS A 206 -2.20 -8.98 -23.00
N GLY A 207 -1.03 -8.69 -22.42
CA GLY A 207 0.26 -8.61 -23.09
C GLY A 207 1.09 -7.37 -22.71
N ARG A 208 1.90 -6.85 -23.62
CA ARG A 208 2.64 -5.59 -23.39
C ARG A 208 1.75 -4.43 -23.78
N LEU A 209 1.20 -3.76 -22.76
CA LEU A 209 0.18 -2.72 -22.92
C LEU A 209 0.73 -1.37 -22.48
N HIS A 210 0.34 -0.32 -23.17
CA HIS A 210 0.55 1.07 -22.79
C HIS A 210 -0.82 1.76 -22.68
N ILE A 211 -1.26 2.01 -21.45
CA ILE A 211 -2.63 2.46 -21.16
C ILE A 211 -2.56 3.80 -20.44
N HIS A 212 -2.97 4.89 -21.10
CA HIS A 212 -2.80 6.20 -20.48
C HIS A 212 -3.78 7.28 -20.88
N HIS A 213 -3.92 8.29 -20.03
CA HIS A 213 -4.79 9.43 -20.28
C HIS A 213 -6.22 8.99 -20.61
N ASN A 214 -6.74 8.02 -19.87
CA ASN A 214 -8.11 7.54 -20.00
C ASN A 214 -8.94 7.97 -18.78
N THR A 215 -10.23 8.20 -19.00
CA THR A 215 -11.25 8.28 -17.95
C THR A 215 -12.09 7.00 -18.01
N ILE A 216 -12.22 6.29 -16.90
CA ILE A 216 -12.93 5.00 -16.85
C ILE A 216 -13.99 5.04 -15.75
N GLU A 217 -15.23 4.73 -16.08
CA GLU A 217 -16.36 4.67 -15.16
C GLU A 217 -17.04 3.30 -15.19
N ASP A 218 -16.92 2.57 -14.08
CA ASP A 218 -17.72 1.39 -13.80
C ASP A 218 -19.09 1.79 -13.22
N ARG A 219 -20.18 1.50 -13.93
CA ARG A 219 -21.57 1.74 -13.51
C ARG A 219 -22.33 0.48 -13.15
N GLY A 220 -21.70 -0.69 -13.14
CA GLY A 220 -22.41 -1.91 -12.83
C GLY A 220 -22.45 -2.22 -11.33
N HIS A 221 -23.05 -3.37 -11.04
CA HIS A 221 -23.37 -3.87 -9.71
C HIS A 221 -23.03 -5.36 -9.60
N GLY A 222 -22.80 -5.87 -8.41
CA GLY A 222 -22.54 -7.27 -8.12
C GLY A 222 -21.15 -7.77 -8.57
N VAL A 223 -20.53 -8.54 -7.68
CA VAL A 223 -19.35 -9.36 -7.95
C VAL A 223 -19.63 -10.76 -7.43
N THR A 224 -19.93 -11.69 -8.33
CA THR A 224 -20.30 -13.08 -7.95
C THR A 224 -19.09 -13.88 -7.51
N ASN A 225 -17.91 -13.58 -8.08
CA ASN A 225 -16.67 -14.28 -7.74
C ASN A 225 -15.47 -13.33 -7.73
N ARG A 226 -15.16 -12.83 -6.54
CA ARG A 226 -14.00 -11.94 -6.29
C ARG A 226 -12.66 -12.53 -6.71
N HIS A 227 -12.49 -13.87 -6.67
CA HIS A 227 -11.21 -14.50 -6.99
C HIS A 227 -10.84 -14.33 -8.48
N ARG A 228 -11.80 -13.92 -9.31
CA ARG A 228 -11.56 -13.59 -10.71
C ARG A 228 -10.89 -12.23 -10.89
N GLY A 229 -11.05 -11.32 -9.93
CA GLY A 229 -10.33 -10.05 -9.90
C GLY A 229 -10.68 -9.06 -11.01
N LEU A 230 -11.98 -8.89 -11.27
CA LEU A 230 -12.54 -7.88 -12.17
C LEU A 230 -11.89 -6.51 -11.94
N ALA A 231 -11.54 -5.81 -13.02
CA ALA A 231 -10.85 -4.53 -12.92
C ALA A 231 -11.33 -3.51 -13.96
N ALA A 232 -11.20 -2.21 -13.63
CA ALA A 232 -11.33 -1.16 -14.64
C ALA A 232 -10.23 -1.28 -15.71
N ILE A 233 -9.02 -1.65 -15.31
CA ILE A 233 -7.91 -2.00 -16.20
C ILE A 233 -7.36 -3.37 -15.77
N GLU A 234 -7.62 -4.41 -16.55
CA GLU A 234 -7.04 -5.74 -16.37
C GLU A 234 -6.04 -6.03 -17.48
N GLY A 235 -4.75 -5.97 -17.14
CA GLY A 235 -3.63 -6.25 -18.04
C GLY A 235 -3.16 -7.70 -17.99
N GLY A 236 -3.34 -8.40 -16.85
CA GLY A 236 -3.05 -9.83 -16.67
C GLY A 236 -1.63 -10.34 -16.97
N SER A 237 -0.70 -9.51 -17.44
CA SER A 237 0.63 -9.89 -17.91
C SER A 237 1.73 -8.96 -17.40
N ASN A 238 2.98 -9.40 -17.57
CA ASN A 238 4.16 -8.64 -17.18
C ASN A 238 4.43 -7.48 -18.14
N GLY A 239 4.99 -6.39 -17.63
CA GLY A 239 5.44 -5.27 -18.46
C GLY A 239 4.34 -4.32 -18.94
N MET A 240 3.22 -4.24 -18.22
CA MET A 240 2.20 -3.22 -18.49
C MET A 240 2.70 -1.84 -18.04
N ARG A 241 2.46 -0.82 -18.87
CA ARG A 241 2.64 0.58 -18.52
C ARG A 241 1.27 1.24 -18.41
N ALA A 242 0.88 1.67 -17.22
CA ALA A 242 -0.41 2.33 -17.01
C ALA A 242 -0.23 3.65 -16.26
N HIS A 243 -0.51 4.78 -16.91
CA HIS A 243 -0.29 6.07 -16.30
C HIS A 243 -1.27 7.17 -16.69
N ASN A 244 -1.41 8.18 -15.83
CA ASN A 244 -2.32 9.30 -16.07
C ASN A 244 -3.78 8.87 -16.34
N ASN A 245 -4.22 7.72 -15.82
CA ASN A 245 -5.62 7.30 -15.93
C ASN A 245 -6.42 7.82 -14.73
N LEU A 246 -7.67 8.24 -14.99
CA LEU A 246 -8.67 8.57 -13.99
C LEU A 246 -9.73 7.46 -13.97
N ILE A 247 -9.70 6.60 -12.97
CA ILE A 247 -10.73 5.60 -12.73
C ILE A 247 -11.73 6.22 -11.75
N LEU A 248 -12.83 6.73 -12.28
CA LEU A 248 -13.89 7.41 -11.51
C LEU A 248 -14.59 6.46 -10.53
N ARG A 249 -14.69 5.19 -10.91
CA ARG A 249 -15.23 4.13 -10.07
C ARG A 249 -14.73 2.79 -10.59
N ALA A 250 -14.35 1.91 -9.68
CA ALA A 250 -14.31 0.47 -9.92
C ALA A 250 -14.91 -0.27 -8.72
N ARG A 251 -15.76 -1.25 -8.97
CA ARG A 251 -16.46 -1.98 -7.89
C ARG A 251 -15.63 -3.11 -7.25
N HIS A 252 -14.51 -3.48 -7.86
CA HIS A 252 -13.59 -4.49 -7.36
C HIS A 252 -12.14 -4.03 -7.46
N ASN A 253 -11.47 -4.19 -8.61
CA ASN A 253 -10.11 -3.68 -8.78
C ASN A 253 -10.05 -2.43 -9.68
N GLY A 254 -9.15 -1.50 -9.37
CA GLY A 254 -8.85 -0.39 -10.27
C GLY A 254 -7.95 -0.86 -11.41
N ILE A 255 -6.68 -1.11 -11.08
CA ILE A 255 -5.66 -1.60 -12.01
C ILE A 255 -5.14 -2.94 -11.53
N ARG A 256 -5.24 -3.97 -12.38
CA ARG A 256 -4.67 -5.29 -12.13
C ARG A 256 -3.66 -5.66 -13.21
N ALA A 257 -2.44 -5.98 -12.81
CA ALA A 257 -1.33 -6.29 -13.72
C ALA A 257 -0.48 -7.46 -13.19
N GLY A 258 0.47 -7.93 -14.00
CA GLY A 258 1.51 -8.87 -13.56
C GLY A 258 2.72 -8.15 -12.95
N LYS A 259 3.91 -8.72 -13.17
CA LYS A 259 5.21 -8.25 -12.68
C LYS A 259 5.86 -7.25 -13.66
N ASN A 260 6.92 -6.58 -13.24
CA ASN A 260 7.73 -5.67 -14.08
C ASN A 260 6.90 -4.56 -14.75
N CYS A 261 5.81 -4.12 -14.12
CA CYS A 261 4.95 -3.06 -14.64
C CYS A 261 5.48 -1.69 -14.24
N GLU A 262 5.08 -0.65 -14.99
CA GLU A 262 5.29 0.76 -14.65
C GLU A 262 3.92 1.41 -14.47
N ILE A 263 3.51 1.67 -13.23
CA ILE A 263 2.16 2.19 -12.94
C ILE A 263 2.28 3.47 -12.15
N HIS A 264 1.98 4.61 -12.78
CA HIS A 264 2.20 5.90 -12.14
C HIS A 264 1.21 7.00 -12.51
N ARG A 265 1.05 7.99 -11.62
CA ARG A 265 0.19 9.16 -11.86
C ARG A 265 -1.27 8.81 -12.17
N ASN A 266 -1.77 7.68 -11.69
CA ASN A 266 -3.18 7.33 -11.82
C ASN A 266 -3.96 7.87 -10.63
N ILE A 267 -5.22 8.24 -10.85
CA ILE A 267 -6.21 8.51 -9.80
C ILE A 267 -7.25 7.39 -9.83
N VAL A 268 -7.40 6.67 -8.73
CA VAL A 268 -8.27 5.49 -8.65
C VAL A 268 -9.26 5.61 -7.51
N PHE A 269 -10.55 5.55 -7.84
CA PHE A 269 -11.64 5.48 -6.87
C PHE A 269 -12.23 4.07 -6.83
N ILE A 270 -12.12 3.42 -5.67
CA ILE A 270 -12.71 2.10 -5.44
C ILE A 270 -13.99 2.26 -4.63
N ASP A 271 -15.08 1.73 -5.18
CA ASP A 271 -16.37 1.57 -4.52
C ASP A 271 -16.65 0.09 -4.33
N SER A 272 -15.90 -0.52 -3.42
CA SER A 272 -15.80 -1.96 -3.27
C SER A 272 -17.13 -2.63 -2.93
N GLU A 273 -17.56 -3.55 -3.79
CA GLU A 273 -18.75 -4.39 -3.57
C GLU A 273 -18.42 -5.81 -3.10
N ALA A 274 -17.14 -6.20 -3.13
CA ALA A 274 -16.67 -7.52 -2.72
C ALA A 274 -15.38 -7.42 -1.92
N THR A 275 -15.02 -8.49 -1.23
CA THR A 275 -13.81 -8.52 -0.42
C THR A 275 -12.54 -8.54 -1.27
N ASN A 276 -11.44 -7.97 -0.75
CA ASN A 276 -10.14 -7.89 -1.42
C ASN A 276 -10.14 -7.04 -2.72
N SER A 277 -10.98 -6.01 -2.76
CA SER A 277 -11.02 -5.01 -3.82
C SER A 277 -9.84 -4.06 -3.72
N ALA A 278 -8.96 -4.05 -4.72
CA ALA A 278 -7.73 -3.26 -4.70
C ALA A 278 -7.75 -2.08 -5.66
N GLY A 279 -7.29 -0.92 -5.22
CA GLY A 279 -6.96 0.20 -6.11
C GLY A 279 -5.97 -0.25 -7.19
N ILE A 280 -4.82 -0.77 -6.76
CA ILE A 280 -3.80 -1.32 -7.64
C ILE A 280 -3.30 -2.67 -7.10
N ALA A 281 -3.31 -3.69 -7.96
CA ALA A 281 -2.73 -5.01 -7.71
C ALA A 281 -1.78 -5.37 -8.86
N ALA A 282 -0.49 -5.07 -8.69
CA ALA A 282 0.54 -5.20 -9.72
C ALA A 282 1.93 -5.30 -9.08
N GLY A 283 2.92 -5.90 -9.75
CA GLY A 283 4.33 -5.87 -9.37
C GLY A 283 5.18 -5.06 -10.36
N GLY A 284 6.28 -4.47 -9.89
CA GLY A 284 7.14 -3.59 -10.69
C GLY A 284 7.39 -2.24 -9.99
N GLU A 285 7.36 -1.14 -10.74
CA GLU A 285 7.49 0.22 -10.20
C GLU A 285 6.12 0.92 -10.17
N ILE A 286 5.59 1.11 -8.96
CA ILE A 286 4.28 1.71 -8.71
C ILE A 286 4.51 3.03 -7.96
N ARG A 287 4.35 4.16 -8.63
CA ARG A 287 4.69 5.46 -8.03
C ARG A 287 3.73 6.59 -8.32
N GLU A 288 3.66 7.57 -7.43
CA GLU A 288 2.92 8.82 -7.68
C GLU A 288 1.42 8.59 -7.99
N ASN A 289 0.81 7.51 -7.49
CA ASN A 289 -0.62 7.25 -7.67
C ASN A 289 -1.43 7.81 -6.50
N LYS A 290 -2.67 8.24 -6.79
CA LYS A 290 -3.67 8.60 -5.77
C LYS A 290 -4.78 7.55 -5.77
N ILE A 291 -5.04 6.96 -4.60
CA ILE A 291 -6.09 5.94 -4.44
C ILE A 291 -7.01 6.35 -3.31
N VAL A 292 -8.32 6.30 -3.56
CA VAL A 292 -9.35 6.46 -2.54
C VAL A 292 -10.26 5.24 -2.59
N ALA A 293 -10.23 4.42 -1.55
CA ALA A 293 -10.90 3.14 -1.53
C ALA A 293 -11.93 3.05 -0.40
N LYS A 294 -13.19 2.81 -0.76
CA LYS A 294 -14.32 2.66 0.17
C LYS A 294 -15.11 1.39 -0.14
N GLY A 295 -16.01 0.97 0.75
CA GLY A 295 -16.92 -0.16 0.54
C GLY A 295 -16.57 -1.39 1.36
N VAL A 296 -16.72 -2.57 0.76
CA VAL A 296 -16.52 -3.90 1.37
C VAL A 296 -15.05 -4.28 1.33
N HIS A 297 -14.33 -4.31 2.45
CA HIS A 297 -12.90 -4.67 2.48
C HIS A 297 -12.02 -3.95 1.42
N PRO A 298 -12.08 -2.62 1.32
CA PRO A 298 -11.31 -1.89 0.33
C PRO A 298 -9.82 -1.92 0.67
N LEU A 299 -9.01 -2.11 -0.36
CA LEU A 299 -7.56 -2.09 -0.32
C LEU A 299 -7.03 -0.99 -1.24
N GLY A 300 -6.06 -0.21 -0.81
CA GLY A 300 -5.33 0.68 -1.71
C GLY A 300 -4.43 -0.12 -2.64
N PHE A 301 -3.46 -0.80 -2.07
CA PHE A 301 -2.57 -1.75 -2.74
C PHE A 301 -2.81 -3.17 -2.26
N TYR A 302 -2.85 -4.12 -3.20
CA TYR A 302 -2.82 -5.55 -2.90
C TYR A 302 -1.57 -6.20 -3.47
N LEU A 303 -0.66 -6.55 -2.56
CA LEU A 303 0.58 -7.24 -2.81
C LEU A 303 0.42 -8.71 -2.40
N GLY A 304 -0.16 -9.51 -3.29
CA GLY A 304 -0.22 -10.95 -3.06
C GLY A 304 -0.37 -11.82 -4.30
N GLY A 305 -0.09 -13.12 -4.11
CA GLY A 305 -0.04 -14.14 -5.13
C GLY A 305 1.11 -13.91 -6.11
N ASP A 306 0.93 -14.42 -7.34
CA ASP A 306 1.94 -14.31 -8.40
C ASP A 306 2.11 -12.88 -8.96
N VAL A 307 1.40 -11.89 -8.41
CA VAL A 307 1.31 -10.52 -8.94
C VAL A 307 2.53 -9.68 -8.62
N VAL A 308 3.07 -9.77 -7.41
CA VAL A 308 4.06 -8.80 -6.88
C VAL A 308 5.46 -9.06 -7.44
N GLY A 309 5.82 -10.32 -7.65
CA GLY A 309 7.20 -10.67 -8.02
C GLY A 309 8.22 -10.25 -6.96
N GLU A 310 9.49 -10.44 -7.29
CA GLU A 310 10.63 -9.96 -6.52
C GLU A 310 10.96 -8.52 -6.95
N GLY A 311 11.42 -7.67 -6.04
CA GLY A 311 11.94 -6.35 -6.37
C GLY A 311 10.88 -5.27 -6.63
N ALA A 312 9.63 -5.47 -6.19
CA ALA A 312 8.57 -4.48 -6.41
C ALA A 312 8.78 -3.22 -5.56
N LYS A 313 8.52 -2.06 -6.16
CA LYS A 313 8.71 -0.73 -5.57
C LYS A 313 7.40 0.05 -5.54
N TYR A 314 7.04 0.57 -4.38
CA TYR A 314 5.88 1.43 -4.17
C TYR A 314 6.33 2.76 -3.58
N VAL A 315 6.44 3.80 -4.41
CA VAL A 315 7.11 5.05 -4.01
C VAL A 315 6.25 6.29 -4.24
N GLY A 316 6.13 7.18 -3.25
CA GLY A 316 5.49 8.49 -3.46
C GLY A 316 3.98 8.41 -3.75
N ASN A 317 3.29 7.37 -3.30
CA ASN A 317 1.85 7.21 -3.51
C ASN A 317 1.04 7.84 -2.36
N TYR A 318 -0.21 8.20 -2.65
CA TYR A 318 -1.17 8.71 -1.69
C TYR A 318 -2.40 7.82 -1.65
N VAL A 319 -2.72 7.25 -0.48
CA VAL A 319 -3.80 6.28 -0.34
C VAL A 319 -4.71 6.63 0.83
N ILE A 320 -6.02 6.66 0.58
CA ILE A 320 -7.05 6.68 1.61
C ILE A 320 -7.86 5.39 1.51
N ALA A 321 -8.05 4.69 2.64
CA ALA A 321 -8.90 3.51 2.70
C ALA A 321 -9.88 3.57 3.88
N GLN A 322 -11.14 3.20 3.65
CA GLN A 322 -12.18 3.14 4.68
C GLN A 322 -13.16 2.01 4.41
N ASN A 323 -13.34 1.09 5.35
CA ASN A 323 -14.41 0.10 5.23
C ASN A 323 -15.75 0.79 5.53
N THR A 324 -16.70 0.75 4.61
CA THR A 324 -18.01 1.41 4.77
C THR A 324 -19.19 0.46 4.61
N ARG A 325 -18.93 -0.82 4.30
CA ARG A 325 -19.97 -1.83 4.02
C ARG A 325 -19.56 -3.20 4.55
N HIS A 326 -20.55 -3.95 5.04
CA HIS A 326 -20.34 -5.35 5.44
C HIS A 326 -19.98 -6.23 4.25
N SER A 327 -19.04 -7.12 4.49
CA SER A 327 -18.80 -8.27 3.63
C SER A 327 -19.81 -9.36 3.92
N VAL A 328 -20.40 -9.93 2.87
CA VAL A 328 -21.14 -11.20 2.98
C VAL A 328 -20.23 -12.35 3.42
N GLU A 329 -18.97 -12.37 2.94
CA GLU A 329 -18.02 -13.44 3.22
C GLU A 329 -17.39 -13.39 4.63
N TYR A 330 -16.85 -12.23 5.04
CA TYR A 330 -16.10 -12.07 6.29
C TYR A 330 -16.81 -11.20 7.34
N GLY A 331 -18.04 -10.75 7.10
CA GLY A 331 -18.72 -9.80 7.98
C GLY A 331 -18.00 -8.44 7.98
N SER A 332 -17.25 -8.14 9.05
CA SER A 332 -16.44 -6.92 9.13
C SER A 332 -14.98 -7.23 8.78
N ALA A 333 -14.64 -7.13 7.49
CA ALA A 333 -13.33 -7.53 6.96
C ALA A 333 -12.19 -6.52 7.23
N GLY A 334 -12.51 -5.32 7.69
CA GLY A 334 -11.58 -4.20 7.84
C GLY A 334 -11.25 -3.53 6.49
N ALA A 335 -10.47 -2.46 6.48
CA ALA A 335 -9.85 -1.88 5.28
C ALA A 335 -8.33 -1.88 5.42
N ALA A 336 -7.60 -1.75 4.31
CA ALA A 336 -6.18 -1.47 4.36
C ALA A 336 -5.70 -0.52 3.27
N CYS A 337 -4.72 0.33 3.58
CA CYS A 337 -4.10 1.15 2.54
C CYS A 337 -3.14 0.31 1.71
N LEU A 338 -2.38 -0.59 2.36
CA LEU A 338 -1.54 -1.57 1.70
C LEU A 338 -1.69 -2.92 2.40
N ARG A 339 -1.85 -3.97 1.60
CA ARG A 339 -1.79 -5.36 2.06
C ARG A 339 -0.66 -6.10 1.36
N LEU A 340 0.37 -6.50 2.11
CA LEU A 340 1.45 -7.38 1.66
C LEU A 340 1.30 -8.73 2.36
N GLN A 341 1.15 -9.79 1.58
CA GLN A 341 1.08 -11.16 2.12
C GLN A 341 2.25 -12.02 1.66
N TRP A 342 2.73 -11.78 0.44
CA TRP A 342 3.81 -12.52 -0.19
C TRP A 342 4.66 -11.56 -1.03
N GLY A 343 5.95 -11.83 -1.12
CA GLY A 343 6.89 -11.03 -1.88
C GLY A 343 8.33 -11.26 -1.39
N ASP A 344 9.27 -10.74 -2.15
CA ASP A 344 10.68 -10.69 -1.77
C ASP A 344 11.32 -9.43 -2.35
N ASP A 345 12.31 -8.89 -1.66
CA ASP A 345 12.97 -7.62 -2.00
C ASP A 345 11.97 -6.48 -2.29
N ILE A 346 10.94 -6.35 -1.44
CA ILE A 346 9.91 -5.33 -1.62
C ILE A 346 10.36 -4.01 -1.01
N HIS A 347 10.17 -2.91 -1.72
CA HIS A 347 10.49 -1.58 -1.21
C HIS A 347 9.28 -0.64 -1.25
N VAL A 348 8.90 -0.10 -0.10
CA VAL A 348 7.76 0.81 0.06
C VAL A 348 8.25 2.09 0.72
N ALA A 349 8.36 3.18 -0.05
CA ALA A 349 8.95 4.42 0.45
C ALA A 349 8.20 5.70 0.12
N ASP A 350 8.33 6.70 0.98
CA ASP A 350 7.82 8.06 0.75
C ASP A 350 6.31 8.13 0.44
N ASN A 351 5.53 7.16 0.92
CA ASN A 351 4.09 7.12 0.70
C ASN A 351 3.33 7.79 1.85
N VAL A 352 2.12 8.25 1.54
CA VAL A 352 1.13 8.70 2.52
C VAL A 352 -0.02 7.71 2.55
N PHE A 353 -0.21 7.06 3.70
CA PHE A 353 -1.27 6.09 3.93
C PHE A 353 -2.23 6.61 4.99
N ILE A 354 -3.51 6.76 4.65
CA ILE A 354 -4.55 7.24 5.57
C ILE A 354 -5.67 6.21 5.64
N LEU A 355 -5.71 5.47 6.74
CA LEU A 355 -6.83 4.62 7.08
C LEU A 355 -7.85 5.40 7.90
N GLN A 356 -9.12 5.29 7.51
CA GLN A 356 -10.25 5.78 8.30
C GLN A 356 -11.06 4.60 8.84
N ALA A 357 -11.42 4.70 10.12
CA ALA A 357 -12.36 3.85 10.82
C ALA A 357 -13.45 4.72 11.44
N GLU A 358 -14.61 4.15 11.70
CA GLU A 358 -15.74 4.85 12.32
C GLU A 358 -16.72 3.85 12.95
N ASN A 359 -17.31 4.25 14.08
CA ASN A 359 -18.49 3.58 14.60
C ASN A 359 -19.71 4.35 14.13
N ARG A 360 -20.56 3.72 13.32
CA ARG A 360 -21.76 4.33 12.78
C ARG A 360 -22.98 4.08 13.67
N ALA A 361 -23.96 4.98 13.58
CA ALA A 361 -25.20 4.90 14.34
C ALA A 361 -26.05 3.66 14.03
N ASP A 362 -25.87 3.06 12.84
CA ASP A 362 -26.51 1.80 12.44
C ASP A 362 -25.84 0.55 13.05
N GLY A 363 -24.88 0.73 13.96
CA GLY A 363 -24.12 -0.34 14.60
C GLY A 363 -22.95 -0.86 13.76
N PHE A 364 -22.77 -0.36 12.53
CA PHE A 364 -21.61 -0.71 11.71
C PHE A 364 -20.33 -0.17 12.33
N LYS A 365 -19.40 -1.07 12.66
CA LYS A 365 -18.07 -0.72 13.15
C LYS A 365 -17.05 -0.90 12.03
N SER A 366 -16.74 0.22 11.37
CA SER A 366 -15.61 0.30 10.46
C SER A 366 -14.31 0.18 11.25
N TRP A 367 -13.37 -0.56 10.69
CA TRP A 367 -12.04 -0.76 11.26
C TRP A 367 -11.05 -1.07 10.14
N GLY A 368 -9.77 -1.16 10.46
CA GLY A 368 -8.77 -1.59 9.50
C GLY A 368 -7.34 -1.50 10.00
N ARG A 369 -6.42 -1.63 9.05
CA ARG A 369 -4.97 -1.59 9.23
C ARG A 369 -4.40 -0.71 8.13
N ALA A 370 -3.71 0.39 8.43
CA ALA A 370 -3.16 1.22 7.36
C ALA A 370 -2.18 0.38 6.53
N LEU A 371 -1.26 -0.33 7.20
CA LEU A 371 -0.46 -1.39 6.62
C LEU A 371 -0.87 -2.76 7.20
N MET A 372 -1.17 -3.73 6.34
CA MET A 372 -1.36 -5.13 6.69
C MET A 372 -0.28 -5.95 6.01
N VAL A 373 0.72 -6.41 6.75
CA VAL A 373 2.01 -6.81 6.18
C VAL A 373 2.50 -8.14 6.75
N SER A 374 3.02 -9.00 5.88
CA SER A 374 3.62 -10.27 6.26
C SER A 374 4.60 -10.76 5.21
N LEU A 375 5.66 -11.42 5.66
CA LEU A 375 6.51 -12.27 4.84
C LEU A 375 6.45 -13.69 5.42
N SER A 376 5.65 -14.55 4.80
CA SER A 376 5.31 -15.87 5.35
C SER A 376 6.43 -16.91 5.29
N GLU A 377 7.60 -16.52 4.79
CA GLU A 377 8.78 -17.37 4.65
C GLU A 377 9.99 -16.62 5.25
N ALA A 378 10.81 -17.33 6.03
CA ALA A 378 12.06 -16.78 6.54
C ALA A 378 13.02 -16.40 5.41
N GLY A 379 13.79 -15.31 5.61
CA GLY A 379 14.79 -14.81 4.66
C GLY A 379 14.22 -13.96 3.51
N ARG A 380 12.90 -13.86 3.37
CA ARG A 380 12.25 -12.91 2.47
C ARG A 380 12.40 -11.49 2.99
N LYS A 381 12.54 -10.52 2.10
CA LYS A 381 12.85 -9.13 2.49
C LYS A 381 11.76 -8.15 2.10
N ALA A 382 11.49 -7.20 2.98
CA ALA A 382 10.72 -6.02 2.64
C ALA A 382 11.16 -4.84 3.50
N LEU A 383 11.37 -3.69 2.86
CA LEU A 383 11.72 -2.43 3.51
C LEU A 383 10.59 -1.42 3.32
N PHE A 384 10.08 -0.91 4.43
CA PHE A 384 9.12 0.18 4.49
C PHE A 384 9.82 1.40 5.08
N GLU A 385 10.11 2.43 4.30
CA GLU A 385 10.83 3.59 4.82
C GLU A 385 10.27 4.97 4.48
N ASN A 386 10.45 5.93 5.40
CA ASN A 386 10.06 7.33 5.20
C ASN A 386 8.57 7.54 4.84
N ASN A 387 7.69 6.62 5.25
CA ASN A 387 6.25 6.74 5.01
C ASN A 387 5.58 7.53 6.13
N LEU A 388 4.52 8.27 5.77
CA LEU A 388 3.54 8.80 6.71
C LEU A 388 2.34 7.86 6.77
N ILE A 389 2.11 7.27 7.93
CA ILE A 389 1.08 6.25 8.17
C ILE A 389 0.10 6.78 9.22
N VAL A 390 -1.14 7.02 8.83
CA VAL A 390 -2.16 7.61 9.68
C VAL A 390 -3.36 6.67 9.74
N ALA A 391 -3.72 6.20 10.94
CA ALA A 391 -4.82 5.27 11.17
C ALA A 391 -5.80 5.85 12.19
N MET A 392 -6.91 6.39 11.70
CA MET A 392 -7.80 7.21 12.53
C MET A 392 -9.20 6.62 12.61
N GLY A 393 -9.62 6.36 13.85
CA GLY A 393 -11.03 6.23 14.21
C GLY A 393 -11.69 7.60 14.30
N LYS A 394 -12.89 7.73 13.71
CA LYS A 394 -13.74 8.90 13.87
C LYS A 394 -14.02 9.13 15.35
N ASP A 395 -13.82 10.36 15.81
CA ASP A 395 -13.93 10.77 17.22
C ASP A 395 -12.96 10.00 18.16
N GLY A 396 -11.87 9.47 17.61
CA GLY A 396 -10.92 8.60 18.30
C GLY A 396 -11.46 7.20 18.62
N MET A 397 -12.63 6.86 18.07
CA MET A 397 -13.32 5.59 18.27
C MET A 397 -13.21 4.72 17.01
N GLY A 398 -12.92 3.43 17.20
CA GLY A 398 -12.79 2.46 16.11
C GLY A 398 -11.40 1.85 16.04
N LYS A 399 -11.34 0.58 15.61
CA LYS A 399 -10.08 -0.18 15.56
C LYS A 399 -9.28 0.21 14.31
N ALA A 400 -8.42 1.21 14.43
CA ALA A 400 -7.56 1.67 13.36
C ALA A 400 -6.10 1.41 13.73
N ALA A 401 -5.49 0.35 13.21
CA ALA A 401 -4.07 0.06 13.45
C ALA A 401 -3.19 0.76 12.39
N GLY A 402 -2.05 1.30 12.80
CA GLY A 402 -1.04 1.86 11.90
C GLY A 402 -0.36 0.76 11.10
N ILE A 403 0.61 0.08 11.73
CA ILE A 403 1.34 -1.05 11.14
C ILE A 403 0.83 -2.34 11.77
N ALA A 404 0.23 -3.23 10.97
CA ALA A 404 -0.19 -4.55 11.41
C ALA A 404 0.68 -5.64 10.76
N VAL A 405 1.62 -6.18 11.51
CA VAL A 405 2.38 -7.36 11.11
C VAL A 405 1.58 -8.60 11.49
N VAL A 406 0.89 -9.19 10.52
CA VAL A 406 -0.06 -10.29 10.73
C VAL A 406 0.17 -11.37 9.66
N ALA A 407 -0.79 -12.26 9.38
CA ALA A 407 -0.72 -13.24 8.29
C ALA A 407 0.54 -14.15 8.27
N ASN A 408 1.04 -14.49 9.47
CA ASN A 408 2.12 -15.44 9.71
C ASN A 408 3.48 -14.94 9.24
N ASN A 409 3.88 -13.72 9.62
CA ASN A 409 5.20 -13.21 9.30
C ASN A 409 6.30 -14.02 10.00
N GLN A 410 7.15 -14.68 9.21
CA GLN A 410 8.29 -15.49 9.65
C GLN A 410 9.65 -14.85 9.36
N SER A 411 9.67 -13.70 8.68
CA SER A 411 10.92 -13.03 8.34
C SER A 411 11.30 -11.93 9.34
N SER A 412 12.58 -11.95 9.73
CA SER A 412 13.26 -10.87 10.45
C SER A 412 13.69 -9.74 9.53
N ASP A 413 13.71 -9.97 8.21
CA ASP A 413 14.07 -8.98 7.19
C ASP A 413 12.85 -8.18 6.70
N LEU A 414 11.74 -8.25 7.44
CA LEU A 414 10.64 -7.29 7.35
C LEU A 414 10.99 -6.07 8.22
N VAL A 415 11.40 -4.98 7.59
CA VAL A 415 11.93 -3.79 8.24
C VAL A 415 11.04 -2.57 7.98
N PHE A 416 10.69 -1.86 9.04
CA PHE A 416 10.06 -0.54 9.01
C PHE A 416 11.08 0.47 9.51
N ARG A 417 11.51 1.43 8.68
CA ARG A 417 12.54 2.39 9.02
C ARG A 417 12.08 3.85 8.83
N ASN A 418 12.38 4.74 9.79
CA ASN A 418 12.13 6.18 9.62
C ASN A 418 10.68 6.55 9.25
N ASN A 419 9.68 5.72 9.58
CA ASN A 419 8.28 6.04 9.32
C ASN A 419 7.71 6.88 10.46
N ILE A 420 6.68 7.66 10.14
CA ILE A 420 5.87 8.36 11.14
C ILE A 420 4.51 7.68 11.16
N VAL A 421 4.13 7.17 12.32
CA VAL A 421 2.89 6.42 12.51
C VAL A 421 2.04 7.14 13.53
N VAL A 422 0.80 7.43 13.15
CA VAL A 422 -0.20 8.05 14.01
C VAL A 422 -1.42 7.16 14.08
N SER A 423 -1.89 6.84 15.29
CA SER A 423 -3.01 5.91 15.45
C SER A 423 -3.96 6.27 16.60
N THR A 424 -5.25 5.96 16.44
CA THR A 424 -6.25 6.05 17.52
C THR A 424 -6.43 4.74 18.28
N TRP A 425 -5.77 3.64 17.90
CA TRP A 425 -6.01 2.34 18.53
C TRP A 425 -4.75 1.53 18.78
N ALA A 426 -3.89 1.40 17.76
CA ALA A 426 -2.56 0.79 17.90
C ALA A 426 -1.62 1.33 16.84
N ASP A 427 -0.43 1.79 17.24
CA ASP A 427 0.62 2.14 16.27
C ASP A 427 1.18 0.87 15.62
N VAL A 428 1.40 -0.17 16.43
CA VAL A 428 1.84 -1.50 15.97
C VAL A 428 0.89 -2.59 16.46
N LEU A 429 0.43 -3.46 15.55
CA LEU A 429 -0.36 -4.66 15.83
C LEU A 429 0.41 -5.91 15.37
N LEU A 430 0.77 -6.80 16.29
CA LEU A 430 1.65 -7.95 16.02
C LEU A 430 0.91 -9.29 15.85
N ALA A 431 -0.37 -9.33 16.14
CA ALA A 431 -1.23 -10.48 15.84
C ALA A 431 -2.69 -10.05 15.85
N ASP A 432 -3.50 -10.67 14.99
CA ASP A 432 -4.96 -10.62 15.04
C ASP A 432 -5.57 -11.85 14.37
N SER A 433 -6.85 -11.79 13.99
CA SER A 433 -7.58 -12.90 13.37
C SER A 433 -6.94 -13.40 12.07
N TYR A 434 -6.19 -12.57 11.37
CA TYR A 434 -5.51 -12.91 10.11
C TYR A 434 -4.19 -13.64 10.28
N GLY A 435 -3.61 -13.67 11.47
CA GLY A 435 -2.39 -14.43 11.76
C GLY A 435 -1.52 -13.73 12.79
N HIS A 436 -0.26 -14.12 12.81
CA HIS A 436 0.69 -13.72 13.85
C HIS A 436 2.01 -13.20 13.26
N ALA A 437 2.86 -12.65 14.13
CA ALA A 437 4.24 -12.28 13.83
C ALA A 437 5.19 -13.10 14.71
N ASP A 438 5.83 -14.11 14.15
CA ASP A 438 6.85 -14.96 14.82
C ASP A 438 8.27 -14.73 14.28
N GLY A 439 8.41 -13.96 13.19
CA GLY A 439 9.68 -13.66 12.53
C GLY A 439 10.51 -12.53 13.13
N PHE A 440 10.09 -11.89 14.23
CA PHE A 440 10.79 -10.71 14.79
C PHE A 440 10.99 -9.56 13.76
N PRO A 441 9.90 -9.01 13.17
CA PRO A 441 9.99 -7.83 12.32
C PRO A 441 10.70 -6.67 13.05
N ARG A 442 11.39 -5.82 12.30
CA ARG A 442 12.23 -4.75 12.84
C ARG A 442 11.61 -3.38 12.64
N PHE A 443 11.63 -2.56 13.68
CA PHE A 443 11.13 -1.19 13.70
C PHE A 443 12.28 -0.25 14.09
N GLU A 444 12.88 0.40 13.10
CA GLU A 444 14.09 1.20 13.22
C GLU A 444 13.78 2.69 13.05
N ASP A 445 14.13 3.53 14.01
CA ASP A 445 14.05 5.00 13.91
C ASP A 445 12.66 5.57 13.60
N ASN A 446 11.61 4.77 13.79
CA ASN A 446 10.24 5.21 13.57
C ASN A 446 9.81 6.17 14.69
N THR A 447 8.88 7.06 14.34
CA THR A 447 8.17 7.90 15.31
C THR A 447 6.74 7.38 15.46
N PHE A 448 6.38 6.94 16.65
CA PHE A 448 5.04 6.50 17.01
C PHE A 448 4.29 7.60 17.76
N MET A 449 3.03 7.82 17.42
CA MET A 449 2.23 8.93 17.92
C MET A 449 0.80 8.50 18.21
N ARG A 450 0.37 8.67 19.46
CA ARG A 450 -1.04 8.57 19.82
C ARG A 450 -1.81 9.76 19.24
N ALA A 451 -2.88 9.47 18.51
CA ALA A 451 -3.81 10.48 18.05
C ALA A 451 -4.65 11.07 19.19
N VAL A 452 -5.13 12.32 19.02
CA VAL A 452 -5.97 13.00 20.01
C VAL A 452 -7.28 12.23 20.24
N HIS A 453 -7.77 12.23 21.48
CA HIS A 453 -9.04 11.61 21.90
C HIS A 453 -9.16 10.10 21.68
N ALA A 454 -8.07 9.36 21.84
CA ALA A 454 -8.03 7.91 21.62
C ALA A 454 -8.03 7.09 22.94
N PRO A 455 -9.18 6.87 23.62
CA PRO A 455 -9.20 6.26 24.96
C PRO A 455 -8.82 4.78 24.98
N GLU A 456 -9.02 4.06 23.87
CA GLU A 456 -8.65 2.65 23.73
C GLU A 456 -7.24 2.47 23.14
N PHE A 457 -6.47 3.54 22.94
CA PHE A 457 -5.14 3.45 22.36
C PHE A 457 -4.19 2.66 23.27
N VAL A 458 -3.36 1.83 22.64
CA VAL A 458 -2.08 1.35 23.18
C VAL A 458 -1.03 1.46 22.09
N THR A 459 0.23 1.65 22.41
CA THR A 459 1.28 1.81 21.38
C THR A 459 1.52 0.52 20.61
N ILE A 460 1.71 -0.59 21.34
CA ILE A 460 1.94 -1.91 20.74
C ILE A 460 0.88 -2.88 21.24
N ARG A 461 0.18 -3.51 20.30
CA ARG A 461 -0.93 -4.42 20.59
C ARG A 461 -0.72 -5.81 20.00
N SER A 462 -1.25 -6.81 20.68
CA SER A 462 -1.60 -8.11 20.12
C SER A 462 -3.08 -8.34 20.35
N GLN A 463 -3.70 -9.05 19.42
CA GLN A 463 -4.94 -9.79 19.70
C GLN A 463 -4.62 -11.28 19.68
N TYR A 464 -5.40 -12.09 20.38
CA TYR A 464 -5.30 -13.55 20.43
C TYR A 464 -4.09 -14.06 21.23
N SER A 465 -4.38 -14.41 22.48
CA SER A 465 -3.42 -14.83 23.49
C SER A 465 -2.63 -16.09 23.09
N GLU A 466 -3.19 -16.93 22.22
CA GLU A 466 -2.59 -18.17 21.76
C GLU A 466 -1.61 -18.01 20.58
N ARG A 467 -1.61 -16.84 19.93
CA ARG A 467 -0.78 -16.57 18.75
C ARG A 467 0.55 -15.92 19.12
N PRO A 468 1.66 -16.22 18.43
CA PRO A 468 2.91 -15.48 18.62
C PRO A 468 2.77 -13.98 18.31
N SER A 469 3.53 -13.13 19.01
CA SER A 469 3.57 -11.68 18.78
C SER A 469 4.96 -11.19 19.09
N THR A 470 5.79 -11.05 18.06
CA THR A 470 7.21 -10.73 18.18
C THR A 470 7.60 -9.45 17.45
N GLY A 471 8.64 -8.75 17.93
CA GLY A 471 9.19 -7.58 17.25
C GLY A 471 10.47 -7.05 17.90
N VAL A 472 11.29 -6.35 17.12
CA VAL A 472 12.51 -5.66 17.58
C VAL A 472 12.38 -4.17 17.28
N PHE A 473 12.60 -3.34 18.28
CA PHE A 473 12.50 -1.89 18.16
C PHE A 473 13.86 -1.25 18.45
N VAL A 474 14.35 -0.39 17.55
CA VAL A 474 15.67 0.24 17.64
C VAL A 474 15.53 1.72 17.33
N GLY A 475 16.03 2.61 18.20
CA GLY A 475 16.01 4.06 17.95
C GLY A 475 14.61 4.68 17.83
N THR A 476 13.56 3.96 18.26
CA THR A 476 12.17 4.41 18.19
C THR A 476 11.93 5.65 19.04
N ARG A 477 11.20 6.62 18.47
CA ARG A 477 10.77 7.84 19.15
C ARG A 477 9.27 7.83 19.38
N PHE A 478 8.82 8.51 20.43
CA PHE A 478 7.41 8.61 20.78
C PHE A 478 6.95 10.05 20.95
N SER A 479 5.67 10.30 20.70
CA SER A 479 5.00 11.54 21.08
C SER A 479 3.48 11.31 21.25
N GLY A 480 2.76 12.33 21.70
CA GLY A 480 1.30 12.26 21.87
C GLY A 480 0.80 11.34 22.98
N GLY A 481 1.71 10.73 23.76
CA GLY A 481 1.39 9.74 24.80
C GLY A 481 1.64 8.28 24.39
N ALA A 482 2.20 8.03 23.20
CA ALA A 482 2.76 6.73 22.87
C ALA A 482 4.01 6.43 23.74
N SER A 483 4.25 5.18 24.09
CA SER A 483 5.42 4.73 24.85
C SER A 483 5.56 3.20 24.84
N PHE A 484 6.72 2.68 25.26
CA PHE A 484 6.88 1.24 25.56
C PHE A 484 6.24 0.79 26.87
N GLU A 485 5.73 1.71 27.69
CA GLU A 485 4.94 1.38 28.87
C GLU A 485 3.48 1.11 28.51
N ASP A 486 3.05 1.57 27.33
CA ASP A 486 1.68 1.45 26.83
C ASP A 486 1.58 0.29 25.82
N VAL A 487 1.61 -0.93 26.35
CA VAL A 487 1.70 -2.18 25.57
C VAL A 487 0.65 -3.19 26.06
N ASP A 488 -0.09 -3.78 25.13
CA ASP A 488 -1.06 -4.86 25.37
C ASP A 488 -0.77 -6.05 24.45
N LEU A 489 0.11 -6.97 24.87
CA LEU A 489 0.43 -8.18 24.10
C LEU A 489 -0.33 -9.43 24.57
N GLU A 490 -1.28 -9.30 25.51
CA GLU A 490 -1.96 -10.45 26.13
C GLU A 490 -0.96 -11.49 26.73
N PHE A 491 0.01 -11.04 27.53
CA PHE A 491 1.13 -11.87 28.04
C PHE A 491 0.70 -13.11 28.86
N GLY A 492 -0.53 -13.12 29.41
CA GLY A 492 -1.13 -14.29 30.05
C GLY A 492 -1.53 -15.41 29.08
N GLY A 493 -1.28 -15.26 27.79
CA GLY A 493 -1.57 -16.22 26.72
C GLY A 493 -0.61 -17.41 26.62
N THR A 494 -0.90 -18.30 25.68
CA THR A 494 -0.06 -19.48 25.38
C THR A 494 0.91 -19.25 24.23
N GLY A 495 0.66 -18.29 23.35
CA GLY A 495 1.59 -17.90 22.29
C GLY A 495 2.80 -17.16 22.86
N LEU A 496 3.93 -17.21 22.14
CA LEU A 496 5.10 -16.42 22.49
C LEU A 496 4.79 -14.94 22.34
N LYS A 497 4.88 -14.16 23.42
CA LYS A 497 4.73 -12.71 23.41
C LYS A 497 6.07 -12.12 23.76
N GLU A 498 6.72 -11.46 22.81
CA GLU A 498 8.08 -10.96 23.03
C GLU A 498 8.39 -9.73 22.18
N ILE A 499 8.69 -8.60 22.81
CA ILE A 499 9.34 -7.49 22.11
C ILE A 499 10.70 -7.21 22.73
N ALA A 500 11.68 -6.94 21.87
CA ALA A 500 13.00 -6.49 22.27
C ALA A 500 13.12 -4.98 22.01
N VAL A 501 13.49 -4.23 23.03
CA VAL A 501 13.80 -2.80 22.92
C VAL A 501 15.30 -2.67 22.94
N ALA A 502 15.85 -2.15 21.85
CA ALA A 502 17.28 -2.00 21.64
C ALA A 502 17.65 -0.55 21.32
N ALA A 503 18.92 -0.24 21.50
CA ALA A 503 19.53 1.04 21.17
C ALA A 503 20.86 0.83 20.47
N ARG A 504 21.34 1.90 19.83
CA ARG A 504 22.67 1.95 19.25
C ARG A 504 23.67 2.46 20.26
N LEU A 505 24.72 1.69 20.50
CA LEU A 505 25.88 2.09 21.27
C LEU A 505 27.04 2.34 20.30
N GLU A 506 27.41 3.62 20.11
CA GLU A 506 28.66 3.98 19.43
C GLU A 506 29.82 3.79 20.43
N VAL A 507 30.70 2.83 20.17
CA VAL A 507 31.94 2.64 20.94
C VAL A 507 33.08 3.31 20.17
N ALA A 508 33.65 4.35 20.76
CA ALA A 508 34.81 5.04 20.21
C ALA A 508 36.06 4.68 21.02
N VAL A 509 37.07 4.13 20.35
CA VAL A 509 38.31 3.63 20.96
C VAL A 509 39.48 4.53 20.56
N ALA A 510 40.19 5.03 21.56
CA ALA A 510 41.38 5.83 21.40
C ALA A 510 42.59 5.22 22.14
N GLY A 511 43.80 5.55 21.69
CA GLY A 511 45.02 5.27 22.43
C GLY A 511 45.22 6.30 23.55
N GLU A 512 46.23 6.07 24.40
CA GLU A 512 46.62 7.04 25.44
C GLU A 512 47.01 8.42 24.86
N ASP A 513 47.42 8.47 23.60
CA ASP A 513 47.73 9.71 22.86
C ASP A 513 46.48 10.43 22.33
N GLY A 514 45.29 9.93 22.65
CA GLY A 514 44.00 10.45 22.20
C GLY A 514 43.69 10.18 20.72
N ARG A 515 44.54 9.45 19.99
CA ARG A 515 44.29 9.13 18.58
C ARG A 515 43.33 7.94 18.46
N PRO A 516 42.44 7.95 17.45
CA PRO A 516 41.55 6.82 17.21
C PRO A 516 42.35 5.55 16.89
N VAL A 517 41.90 4.42 17.44
CA VAL A 517 42.51 3.11 17.19
C VAL A 517 41.63 2.33 16.23
N ALA A 518 42.06 2.24 14.97
CA ALA A 518 41.40 1.42 13.97
C ALA A 518 41.59 -0.07 14.23
N GLN A 519 40.64 -0.90 13.79
CA GLN A 519 40.68 -2.35 13.91
C GLN A 519 40.83 -2.86 15.36
N ALA A 520 40.45 -2.05 16.36
CA ALA A 520 40.37 -2.51 17.74
C ALA A 520 39.21 -3.49 17.85
N ALA A 521 39.47 -4.69 18.38
CA ALA A 521 38.45 -5.69 18.63
C ALA A 521 37.56 -5.24 19.80
N VAL A 522 36.26 -5.19 19.58
CA VAL A 522 35.25 -4.78 20.56
C VAL A 522 34.29 -5.95 20.81
N SER A 523 34.11 -6.30 22.08
CA SER A 523 33.16 -7.32 22.56
C SER A 523 32.25 -6.68 23.61
N ILE A 524 30.96 -6.99 23.54
CA ILE A 524 29.95 -6.50 24.47
C ILE A 524 29.21 -7.69 25.06
N ALA A 525 29.22 -7.82 26.39
CA ALA A 525 28.46 -8.81 27.12
C ALA A 525 27.26 -8.16 27.82
N ASP A 526 26.13 -8.86 27.89
CA ASP A 526 24.95 -8.42 28.64
C ASP A 526 25.07 -8.67 30.14
N VAL A 527 24.01 -8.37 30.90
CA VAL A 527 23.97 -8.56 32.36
C VAL A 527 24.15 -10.02 32.80
N GLU A 528 23.92 -10.99 31.93
CA GLU A 528 24.14 -12.42 32.18
C GLU A 528 25.56 -12.87 31.79
N GLY A 529 26.37 -11.97 31.23
CA GLY A 529 27.71 -12.24 30.72
C GLY A 529 27.71 -12.91 29.35
N ALA A 530 26.56 -12.99 28.67
CA ALA A 530 26.49 -13.50 27.31
C ALA A 530 27.02 -12.44 26.32
N GLU A 531 27.93 -12.82 25.42
CA GLU A 531 28.38 -11.91 24.36
C GLU A 531 27.22 -11.63 23.39
N VAL A 532 26.79 -10.38 23.32
CA VAL A 532 25.68 -9.91 22.47
C VAL A 532 26.17 -9.15 21.23
N PHE A 533 27.43 -8.74 21.20
CA PHE A 533 28.06 -8.11 20.05
C PHE A 533 29.56 -8.38 20.03
N SER A 534 30.10 -8.59 18.83
CA SER A 534 31.53 -8.68 18.57
C SER A 534 31.83 -8.01 17.22
N GLY A 535 32.84 -7.15 17.17
CA GLY A 535 33.19 -6.40 15.97
C GLY A 535 34.53 -5.67 16.08
N THR A 536 34.85 -4.85 15.08
CA THR A 536 36.09 -4.06 15.06
C THR A 536 35.80 -2.61 14.74
N THR A 537 36.60 -1.70 15.30
CA THR A 537 36.50 -0.28 14.96
C THR A 537 36.95 0.04 13.53
N ASP A 538 36.32 1.04 12.93
CA ASP A 538 36.69 1.63 11.65
C ASP A 538 37.97 2.49 11.74
N ASP A 539 38.35 3.15 10.63
CA ASP A 539 39.52 4.04 10.57
C ASP A 539 39.43 5.27 11.49
N ARG A 540 38.22 5.58 12.00
CA ARG A 540 37.97 6.64 12.97
C ARG A 540 37.94 6.11 14.40
N GLY A 541 38.28 4.84 14.61
CA GLY A 541 38.26 4.19 15.90
C GLY A 541 36.84 3.97 16.43
N ARG A 542 35.84 3.81 15.55
CA ARG A 542 34.43 3.68 15.97
C ARG A 542 33.80 2.37 15.51
N VAL A 543 32.91 1.83 16.32
CA VAL A 543 31.99 0.76 15.95
C VAL A 543 30.61 1.07 16.54
N VAL A 544 29.55 0.75 15.82
CA VAL A 544 28.17 0.89 16.31
C VAL A 544 27.60 -0.50 16.53
N ALA A 545 27.15 -0.76 17.76
CA ALA A 545 26.49 -2.01 18.13
C ALA A 545 25.01 -1.75 18.42
N GLU A 546 24.14 -2.63 17.94
CA GLU A 546 22.75 -2.68 18.39
C GLU A 546 22.64 -3.56 19.62
N ILE A 547 22.25 -2.96 20.74
CA ILE A 547 22.27 -3.59 22.06
C ILE A 547 20.86 -3.59 22.64
N VAL A 548 20.39 -4.77 23.05
CA VAL A 548 19.07 -4.92 23.70
C VAL A 548 19.14 -4.33 25.10
N GLN A 549 18.30 -3.34 25.39
CA GLN A 549 18.18 -2.74 26.71
C GLN A 549 17.39 -3.65 27.65
N TYR A 550 16.24 -4.13 27.14
CA TYR A 550 15.35 -5.03 27.84
C TYR A 550 14.43 -5.77 26.87
N ARG A 551 13.79 -6.83 27.36
CA ARG A 551 12.69 -7.52 26.70
C ARG A 551 11.43 -7.42 27.53
N LEU A 552 10.28 -7.29 26.88
CA LEU A 552 9.00 -7.64 27.49
C LEU A 552 8.63 -9.03 26.95
N THR A 553 8.66 -10.08 27.78
CA THR A 553 8.49 -11.46 27.29
C THR A 553 7.68 -12.37 28.22
N ASN A 554 7.02 -13.40 27.67
CA ASN A 554 6.45 -14.52 28.45
C ASN A 554 7.25 -15.83 28.32
N ARG A 555 8.40 -15.84 27.62
CA ARG A 555 9.20 -17.03 27.26
C ARG A 555 9.58 -17.90 28.46
N ASP A 556 10.09 -17.30 29.53
CA ASP A 556 10.70 -18.03 30.64
C ASP A 556 9.73 -18.29 31.80
N LYS A 557 8.42 -18.19 31.54
CA LYS A 557 7.40 -18.27 32.59
C LYS A 557 6.72 -19.64 32.58
N GLY A 558 6.99 -20.38 33.65
CA GLY A 558 6.23 -21.59 34.00
C GLY A 558 4.72 -21.31 34.02
N LYS A 559 3.91 -22.35 33.80
CA LYS A 559 2.43 -22.22 33.70
C LYS A 559 1.82 -21.47 34.89
N LEU A 560 2.32 -21.69 36.10
CA LEU A 560 1.84 -21.02 37.31
C LEU A 560 2.07 -19.50 37.29
N ASN A 561 3.26 -19.06 36.87
CA ASN A 561 3.57 -17.63 36.77
C ASN A 561 2.69 -16.93 35.74
N ARG A 562 2.35 -17.60 34.63
CA ARG A 562 1.39 -17.06 33.65
C ARG A 562 -0.02 -16.91 34.20
N ILE A 563 -0.48 -17.87 35.00
CA ILE A 563 -1.78 -17.80 35.70
C ILE A 563 -1.79 -16.64 36.70
N VAL A 564 -0.73 -16.51 37.50
CA VAL A 564 -0.61 -15.42 38.49
C VAL A 564 -0.51 -14.05 37.81
N GLY A 565 0.25 -13.93 36.72
CA GLY A 565 0.30 -12.70 35.91
C GLY A 565 -1.09 -12.27 35.44
N ARG A 566 -1.86 -13.22 34.87
CA ARG A 566 -3.25 -12.99 34.44
C ARG A 566 -4.16 -12.52 35.58
N LEU A 567 -4.03 -13.08 36.78
CA LEU A 567 -4.85 -12.71 37.94
C LEU A 567 -4.43 -11.38 38.58
N SER A 568 -3.14 -11.04 38.50
CA SER A 568 -2.57 -9.84 39.13
C SER A 568 -2.59 -8.60 38.23
N GLY A 569 -2.99 -8.74 36.95
CA GLY A 569 -2.86 -7.66 35.96
C GLY A 569 -1.40 -7.25 35.73
N ARG A 570 -0.43 -8.12 36.08
CA ARG A 570 0.96 -7.91 35.69
C ARG A 570 1.05 -8.29 34.22
N ASP A 571 0.80 -7.28 33.40
CA ASP A 571 0.59 -7.42 31.98
C ASP A 571 1.89 -7.49 31.20
N SER A 572 3.07 -7.46 31.83
CA SER A 572 4.34 -7.75 31.16
C SER A 572 5.40 -8.25 32.15
N TRP A 573 6.38 -8.99 31.63
CA TRP A 573 7.56 -9.38 32.41
C TRP A 573 8.77 -8.73 31.77
N LEU A 574 9.16 -7.60 32.35
CA LEU A 574 10.38 -6.89 32.02
C LEU A 574 11.59 -7.78 32.36
N SER A 575 12.39 -8.08 31.36
CA SER A 575 13.69 -8.75 31.48
C SER A 575 14.78 -7.75 31.10
N PRO A 576 15.41 -7.07 32.07
CA PRO A 576 16.49 -6.14 31.77
C PRO A 576 17.72 -6.88 31.23
N HIS A 577 18.39 -6.30 30.23
CA HIS A 577 19.66 -6.80 29.67
C HIS A 577 20.84 -5.84 29.93
N THR A 578 20.54 -4.65 30.47
CA THR A 578 21.50 -3.65 30.93
C THR A 578 21.79 -3.81 32.44
N PRO A 579 22.98 -3.41 32.95
CA PRO A 579 24.12 -2.83 32.24
C PRO A 579 24.93 -3.85 31.44
N HIS A 580 25.58 -3.36 30.38
CA HIS A 580 26.47 -4.11 29.51
C HIS A 580 27.93 -3.92 29.90
N GLU A 581 28.74 -4.93 29.64
CA GLU A 581 30.17 -4.88 29.79
C GLU A 581 30.83 -4.78 28.42
N VAL A 582 31.55 -3.69 28.17
CA VAL A 582 32.23 -3.42 26.90
C VAL A 582 33.72 -3.58 27.09
N THR A 583 34.33 -4.43 26.26
CA THR A 583 35.78 -4.60 26.20
C THR A 583 36.27 -4.21 24.81
N ALA A 584 37.32 -3.38 24.75
CA ALA A 584 38.04 -3.08 23.52
C ALA A 584 39.50 -3.51 23.67
N SER A 585 40.11 -4.07 22.62
CA SER A 585 41.52 -4.47 22.64
C SER A 585 42.22 -4.27 21.30
N SER A 586 43.51 -3.92 21.34
CA SER A 586 44.38 -3.82 20.16
C SER A 586 45.84 -3.88 20.59
N ASN A 587 46.66 -4.64 19.86
CA ASN A 587 48.11 -4.73 20.08
C ASN A 587 48.53 -5.00 21.54
N GLY A 588 47.81 -5.91 22.22
CA GLY A 588 48.08 -6.28 23.62
C GLY A 588 47.61 -5.27 24.67
N ARG A 589 47.00 -4.14 24.25
CA ARG A 589 46.33 -3.19 25.14
C ARG A 589 44.84 -3.47 25.20
N ALA A 590 44.22 -3.14 26.32
CA ALA A 590 42.78 -3.32 26.52
C ALA A 590 42.15 -2.19 27.34
N ALA A 591 40.86 -1.97 27.12
CA ALA A 591 40.01 -1.13 27.94
C ALA A 591 38.70 -1.87 28.23
N ARG A 592 38.15 -1.68 29.43
CA ARG A 592 36.89 -2.29 29.85
C ARG A 592 36.04 -1.23 30.54
N ALA A 593 34.77 -1.18 30.22
CA ALA A 593 33.80 -0.33 30.90
C ALA A 593 32.47 -1.05 31.08
N ARG A 594 31.69 -0.59 32.05
CA ARG A 594 30.30 -1.00 32.24
C ARG A 594 29.40 0.17 31.88
N VAL A 595 28.38 -0.06 31.05
CA VAL A 595 27.49 0.98 30.53
C VAL A 595 26.03 0.59 30.73
N GLU A 596 25.24 1.51 31.29
CA GLU A 596 23.79 1.40 31.25
C GLU A 596 23.29 2.00 29.94
N VAL A 597 22.57 1.20 29.15
CA VAL A 597 21.98 1.65 27.88
C VAL A 597 20.50 1.87 28.10
N ASP A 598 20.05 3.12 28.04
CA ASP A 598 18.65 3.57 28.14
C ASP A 598 18.19 4.33 26.88
N GLY A 599 18.98 4.26 25.80
CA GLY A 599 18.76 4.94 24.53
C GLY A 599 20.02 4.90 23.67
N ASP A 600 19.92 5.47 22.46
CA ASP A 600 21.07 5.65 21.59
C ASP A 600 22.13 6.48 22.32
N SER A 601 23.34 5.94 22.46
CA SER A 601 24.38 6.48 23.34
C SER A 601 25.78 6.25 22.77
N ARG A 602 26.77 6.91 23.39
CA ARG A 602 28.18 6.79 23.02
C ARG A 602 29.04 6.47 24.24
N LEU A 603 29.98 5.56 24.06
CA LEU A 603 30.99 5.17 25.04
C LEU A 603 32.40 5.40 24.47
N ASP A 604 33.18 6.24 25.14
CA ASP A 604 34.58 6.45 24.80
C ASP A 604 35.48 5.53 25.67
N LEU A 605 36.38 4.78 25.02
CA LEU A 605 37.34 3.88 25.65
C LEU A 605 38.78 4.29 25.30
N THR A 606 39.67 4.25 26.30
CA THR A 606 41.10 4.52 26.11
C THR A 606 41.91 3.26 26.40
N LEU A 607 42.57 2.69 25.38
CA LEU A 607 43.42 1.51 25.51
C LEU A 607 44.70 1.87 26.29
N ARG A 608 44.98 1.13 27.37
CA ARG A 608 46.19 1.26 28.19
C ARG A 608 47.06 0.02 28.06
#